data_AF-A0A6C0DHL5-F1
#
_entry.id   AF-A0A6C0DHL5-F1
#
_cell.length_a   1.000
_cell.length_b   1.000
_cell.length_c   1.000
_cell.angle_alpha   90.00
_cell.angle_beta   90.00
_cell.angle_gamma   90.00
#
_symmetry.space_group_name_H-M   'P 1'
#
loop_
_entity.id
_entity.type
_entity.pdbx_description
1 polymer ?
#
loop_
_entity_poly.entity_id
_entity_poly.type
_entity_poly.pdbx_seq_one_letter_code
_entity_poly.pdbx_strand_id
1 'polypeptide(L)'
;MTMISYSNLTISNAEYRRTINEYNKSEIKRSISNYMEKRVLREYSELSNKYINSYISVIYNEEINMLKISIMNYSNDKMQSYSFVIDKNYPFTPPAIYYNNKCYSSLLKMPSERFKDNLQKITNKQCLCCQSFICKFNWGPAVTMNIIISEIDRNRNYKRKVVITILIDQIKEKYLIDDIDIVSYLM
;
A
#
# COMPACT_ATOMS: atom_id res chain seq x y z
N MET A 1 -25.02 -13.42 -39.42
CA MET A 1 -24.17 -13.37 -38.21
C MET A 1 -24.42 -12.03 -37.56
N THR A 2 -25.35 -12.00 -36.61
CA THR A 2 -25.99 -10.79 -36.09
C THR A 2 -25.06 -10.14 -35.06
N MET A 3 -24.65 -8.89 -35.30
CA MET A 3 -24.00 -8.06 -34.29
C MET A 3 -25.02 -7.77 -33.19
N ILE A 4 -24.81 -8.34 -32.01
CA ILE A 4 -25.53 -7.92 -30.80
C ILE A 4 -24.77 -6.71 -30.25
N SER A 5 -25.36 -5.54 -30.43
CA SER A 5 -24.92 -4.30 -29.79
C SER A 5 -25.12 -4.41 -28.28
N TYR A 6 -24.03 -4.38 -27.51
CA TYR A 6 -24.08 -4.22 -26.06
C TYR A 6 -24.46 -2.77 -25.70
N SER A 7 -25.70 -2.41 -26.00
CA SER A 7 -26.36 -1.20 -25.53
C SER A 7 -27.35 -1.62 -24.44
N ASN A 8 -26.86 -1.80 -23.21
CA ASN A 8 -27.63 -1.80 -21.96
C ASN A 8 -26.71 -2.24 -20.80
N LEU A 9 -26.23 -1.29 -19.99
CA LEU A 9 -25.88 -1.44 -18.57
C LEU A 9 -25.29 -0.11 -18.06
N THR A 10 -26.06 0.97 -18.11
CA THR A 10 -25.80 2.18 -17.32
C THR A 10 -26.29 1.95 -15.88
N ILE A 11 -25.70 0.96 -15.20
CA ILE A 11 -25.72 0.99 -13.74
C ILE A 11 -24.96 2.26 -13.35
N SER A 12 -25.59 3.15 -12.58
CA SER A 12 -24.88 4.32 -12.09
C SER A 12 -23.62 3.87 -11.35
N ASN A 13 -22.49 4.54 -11.56
CA ASN A 13 -21.22 4.18 -10.89
C ASN A 13 -21.36 4.05 -9.35
N ALA A 14 -22.38 4.68 -8.75
CA ALA A 14 -22.70 4.55 -7.34
C ALA A 14 -23.38 3.23 -6.99
N GLU A 15 -24.35 2.79 -7.79
CA GLU A 15 -25.08 1.54 -7.58
C GLU A 15 -24.17 0.32 -7.79
N TYR A 16 -23.34 0.33 -8.85
CA TYR A 16 -22.33 -0.71 -9.06
C TYR A 16 -21.38 -0.83 -7.86
N ARG A 17 -20.94 0.31 -7.31
CA ARG A 17 -20.10 0.35 -6.11
C ARG A 17 -20.80 -0.21 -4.87
N ARG A 18 -22.10 0.05 -4.69
CA ARG A 18 -22.87 -0.53 -3.59
C ARG A 18 -22.92 -2.05 -3.71
N THR A 19 -23.28 -2.57 -4.88
CA THR A 19 -23.34 -4.02 -5.13
C THR A 19 -22.00 -4.71 -4.87
N ILE A 20 -20.89 -4.14 -5.37
CA ILE A 20 -19.55 -4.69 -5.12
C ILE A 20 -19.17 -4.64 -3.63
N ASN A 21 -19.50 -3.54 -2.93
CA ASN A 21 -19.24 -3.43 -1.49
C ASN A 21 -20.05 -4.45 -0.68
N GLU A 22 -21.31 -4.70 -1.03
CA GLU A 22 -22.16 -5.70 -0.39
C GLU A 22 -21.64 -7.12 -0.64
N TYR A 23 -21.27 -7.43 -1.89
CA TYR A 23 -20.62 -8.69 -2.25
C TYR A 23 -19.35 -8.90 -1.42
N ASN A 24 -18.42 -7.96 -1.44
CA ASN A 24 -17.17 -8.04 -0.68
C ASN A 24 -17.41 -8.23 0.84
N LYS A 25 -18.39 -7.53 1.43
CA LYS A 25 -18.75 -7.73 2.85
C LYS A 25 -19.28 -9.13 3.12
N SER A 26 -20.14 -9.66 2.23
CA SER A 26 -20.66 -11.02 2.35
C SER A 26 -19.54 -12.06 2.24
N GLU A 27 -18.59 -11.85 1.33
CA GLU A 27 -17.43 -12.72 1.18
C GLU A 27 -16.57 -12.72 2.44
N ILE A 28 -16.24 -11.55 3.00
CA ILE A 28 -15.51 -11.46 4.28
C ILE A 28 -16.21 -12.29 5.36
N LYS A 29 -17.54 -12.13 5.52
CA LYS A 29 -18.31 -12.86 6.54
C LYS A 29 -18.27 -14.38 6.36
N ARG A 30 -18.27 -14.85 5.12
CA ARG A 30 -18.19 -16.27 4.79
C ARG A 30 -16.80 -16.86 5.03
N SER A 31 -15.77 -16.02 4.88
CA SER A 31 -14.38 -16.46 4.78
C SER A 31 -13.59 -16.45 6.08
N ILE A 32 -14.01 -15.73 7.12
CA ILE A 32 -13.24 -15.59 8.36
C ILE A 32 -14.06 -15.92 9.60
N SER A 33 -13.36 -16.25 10.69
CA SER A 33 -14.00 -16.55 11.97
C SER A 33 -14.72 -15.32 12.58
N ASN A 34 -15.77 -15.57 13.36
CA ASN A 34 -16.60 -14.54 13.98
C ASN A 34 -15.81 -13.51 14.82
N TYR A 35 -14.73 -13.93 15.47
CA TYR A 35 -13.93 -13.02 16.30
C TYR A 35 -13.14 -12.01 15.44
N MET A 36 -12.73 -12.40 14.22
CA MET A 36 -12.05 -11.54 13.26
C MET A 36 -13.01 -10.68 12.46
N GLU A 37 -14.21 -11.19 12.20
CA GLU A 37 -15.22 -10.60 11.32
C GLU A 37 -15.42 -9.10 11.60
N LYS A 38 -15.74 -8.76 12.85
CA LYS A 38 -15.97 -7.37 13.27
C LYS A 38 -14.77 -6.47 12.97
N ARG A 39 -13.56 -7.00 13.16
CA ARG A 39 -12.32 -6.25 12.95
C ARG A 39 -12.07 -6.01 11.45
N VAL A 40 -12.11 -7.06 10.64
CA VAL A 40 -11.83 -6.97 9.20
C VAL A 40 -12.91 -6.17 8.47
N LEU A 41 -14.19 -6.33 8.82
CA LEU A 41 -15.28 -5.55 8.23
C LEU A 41 -15.18 -4.05 8.54
N ARG A 42 -14.74 -3.70 9.76
CA ARG A 42 -14.51 -2.30 10.14
C ARG A 42 -13.41 -1.70 9.27
N GLU A 43 -12.25 -2.35 9.20
CA GLU A 43 -11.14 -1.85 8.39
C GLU A 43 -11.48 -1.82 6.89
N TYR A 44 -12.17 -2.83 6.38
CA TYR A 44 -12.68 -2.82 5.01
C TYR A 44 -13.55 -1.60 4.74
N SER A 45 -14.49 -1.29 5.65
CA SER A 45 -15.37 -0.13 5.50
C SER A 45 -14.60 1.19 5.54
N GLU A 46 -13.58 1.30 6.41
CA GLU A 46 -12.66 2.45 6.44
C GLU A 46 -11.92 2.62 5.10
N LEU A 47 -11.41 1.52 4.54
CA LEU A 47 -10.71 1.51 3.25
C LEU A 47 -11.65 1.89 2.10
N SER A 48 -12.85 1.30 2.03
CA SER A 48 -13.85 1.62 1.00
C SER A 48 -14.26 3.10 1.04
N ASN A 49 -14.38 3.68 2.23
CA ASN A 49 -14.69 5.10 2.37
C ASN A 49 -13.52 6.00 1.96
N LYS A 50 -12.30 5.67 2.40
CA LYS A 50 -11.10 6.46 2.10
C LYS A 50 -10.74 6.41 0.61
N TYR A 51 -10.94 5.25 -0.02
CA TYR A 51 -10.56 4.98 -1.41
C TYR A 51 -11.82 4.84 -2.29
N ILE A 52 -12.76 5.78 -2.17
CA ILE A 52 -14.08 5.73 -2.84
C ILE A 52 -14.02 5.58 -4.37
N ASN A 53 -12.94 6.06 -4.99
CA ASN A 53 -12.70 6.00 -6.44
C ASN A 53 -11.70 4.90 -6.84
N SER A 54 -11.33 4.03 -5.91
CA SER A 54 -10.47 2.88 -6.16
C SER A 54 -11.30 1.61 -6.35
N TYR A 55 -10.74 0.67 -7.09
CA TYR A 55 -11.29 -0.68 -7.15
C TYR A 55 -10.79 -1.48 -5.94
N ILE A 56 -11.72 -2.05 -5.16
CA ILE A 56 -11.40 -2.90 -4.01
C ILE A 56 -11.98 -4.29 -4.27
N SER A 57 -11.12 -5.29 -4.22
CA SER A 57 -11.52 -6.70 -4.33
C SER A 57 -11.19 -7.48 -3.07
N VAL A 58 -12.06 -8.42 -2.76
CA VAL A 58 -11.88 -9.41 -1.70
C VAL A 58 -11.87 -10.78 -2.35
N ILE A 59 -10.84 -11.58 -2.07
CA ILE A 59 -10.69 -12.93 -2.59
C ILE A 59 -10.34 -13.83 -1.41
N TYR A 60 -11.07 -14.92 -1.22
CA TYR A 60 -10.75 -15.94 -0.24
C TYR A 60 -10.16 -17.17 -0.92
N ASN A 61 -9.08 -17.70 -0.36
CA ASN A 61 -8.49 -18.97 -0.77
C ASN A 61 -8.80 -20.02 0.30
N GLU A 62 -9.67 -20.97 -0.05
CA GLU A 62 -10.13 -22.05 0.82
C GLU A 62 -9.01 -23.04 1.18
N GLU A 63 -8.10 -23.34 0.24
CA GLU A 63 -7.03 -24.34 0.43
C GLU A 63 -6.05 -23.94 1.54
N ILE A 64 -5.71 -22.65 1.60
CA ILE A 64 -4.76 -22.12 2.59
C ILE A 64 -5.44 -21.31 3.71
N ASN A 65 -6.78 -21.21 3.68
CA ASN A 65 -7.58 -20.42 4.62
C ASN A 65 -7.05 -18.99 4.80
N MET A 66 -6.90 -18.28 3.68
CA MET A 66 -6.40 -16.90 3.67
C MET A 66 -7.35 -15.97 2.92
N LEU A 67 -7.61 -14.82 3.52
CA LEU A 67 -8.39 -13.75 2.91
C LEU A 67 -7.44 -12.71 2.32
N LYS A 68 -7.58 -12.40 1.03
CA LYS A 68 -6.85 -11.34 0.34
C LYS A 68 -7.76 -10.15 0.08
N ILE A 69 -7.39 -8.99 0.62
CA ILE A 69 -8.03 -7.70 0.30
C ILE A 69 -7.06 -6.91 -0.57
N SER A 70 -7.51 -6.47 -1.74
CA SER A 70 -6.70 -5.70 -2.69
C SER A 70 -7.37 -4.37 -3.02
N ILE A 71 -6.57 -3.30 -3.08
CA ILE A 71 -6.99 -1.95 -3.45
C ILE A 71 -6.19 -1.56 -4.68
N MET A 72 -6.84 -1.12 -5.74
CA MET A 72 -6.21 -0.57 -6.93
C MET A 72 -6.69 0.86 -7.15
N ASN A 73 -5.76 1.80 -7.04
CA ASN A 73 -5.99 3.22 -7.21
C ASN A 73 -5.28 3.72 -8.47
N TYR A 74 -6.00 4.46 -9.32
CA TYR A 74 -5.44 5.14 -10.48
C TYR A 74 -5.35 6.63 -10.16
N SER A 75 -4.11 7.13 -10.03
CA SER A 75 -3.85 8.55 -9.78
C SER A 75 -2.71 9.03 -10.65
N ASN A 76 -2.93 10.13 -11.38
CA ASN A 76 -1.95 10.76 -12.27
C ASN A 76 -1.26 9.75 -13.21
N ASP A 77 -2.07 8.93 -13.90
CA ASP A 77 -1.63 7.85 -14.82
C ASP A 77 -0.69 6.80 -14.21
N LYS A 78 -0.62 6.74 -12.88
CA LYS A 78 0.14 5.73 -12.14
C LYS A 78 -0.82 4.85 -11.36
N MET A 79 -0.80 3.56 -11.68
CA MET A 79 -1.49 2.55 -10.91
C MET A 79 -0.73 2.29 -9.61
N GLN A 80 -1.41 2.42 -8.48
CA GLN A 80 -0.93 2.02 -7.17
C GLN A 80 -1.82 0.91 -6.66
N SER A 81 -1.23 -0.21 -6.26
CA SER A 81 -1.96 -1.31 -5.65
C SER A 81 -1.41 -1.66 -4.28
N TYR A 82 -2.33 -1.90 -3.36
CA TYR A 82 -2.06 -2.43 -2.04
C TYR A 82 -2.77 -3.78 -1.92
N SER A 83 -2.12 -4.78 -1.33
CA SER A 83 -2.78 -6.05 -1.02
C SER A 83 -2.39 -6.54 0.36
N PHE A 84 -3.38 -7.06 1.08
CA PHE A 84 -3.25 -7.63 2.42
C PHE A 84 -3.72 -9.07 2.36
N VAL A 85 -2.85 -10.01 2.70
CA VAL A 85 -3.20 -11.43 2.86
C VAL A 85 -3.28 -11.70 4.35
N ILE A 86 -4.49 -11.99 4.80
CA ILE A 86 -4.89 -12.13 6.19
C ILE A 86 -5.05 -13.62 6.49
N ASP A 87 -4.35 -14.09 7.52
CA ASP A 87 -4.48 -15.45 8.04
C ASP A 87 -5.53 -15.53 9.16
N LYS A 88 -5.80 -16.74 9.64
CA LYS A 88 -6.74 -17.00 10.74
C LYS A 88 -6.35 -16.45 12.11
N ASN A 89 -5.16 -15.86 12.27
CA ASN A 89 -4.63 -15.35 13.54
C ASN A 89 -4.67 -13.82 13.63
N TYR A 90 -5.02 -13.15 12.53
CA TYR A 90 -5.19 -11.71 12.52
C TYR A 90 -6.31 -11.29 13.51
N PRO A 91 -6.16 -10.20 14.29
CA PRO A 91 -5.14 -9.16 14.20
C PRO A 91 -3.91 -9.40 15.11
N PHE A 92 -3.75 -10.58 15.70
CA PHE A 92 -2.61 -10.88 16.58
C PHE A 92 -1.32 -11.18 15.80
N THR A 93 -1.46 -11.53 14.51
CA THR A 93 -0.36 -11.67 13.55
C THR A 93 -0.52 -10.61 12.44
N PRO A 94 0.57 -9.97 11.96
CA PRO A 94 0.48 -9.04 10.84
C PRO A 94 0.06 -9.76 9.55
N PRO A 95 -0.69 -9.09 8.66
CA PRO A 95 -0.97 -9.65 7.34
C PRO A 95 0.29 -9.61 6.46
N ALA A 96 0.37 -10.50 5.47
CA ALA A 96 1.38 -10.35 4.43
C ALA A 96 0.96 -9.20 3.50
N ILE A 97 1.88 -8.24 3.28
CA ILE A 97 1.56 -6.98 2.61
C ILE A 97 2.32 -6.88 1.30
N TYR A 98 1.62 -6.44 0.26
CA TYR A 98 2.16 -6.22 -1.06
C TYR A 98 1.84 -4.79 -1.52
N TYR A 99 2.84 -4.16 -2.11
CA TYR A 99 2.71 -2.86 -2.79
C TYR A 99 3.12 -3.04 -4.25
N ASN A 100 2.25 -2.71 -5.20
CA ASN A 100 2.46 -2.93 -6.63
C ASN A 100 2.91 -4.37 -6.95
N ASN A 101 2.22 -5.35 -6.37
CA ASN A 101 2.49 -6.79 -6.48
C ASN A 101 3.88 -7.24 -5.98
N LYS A 102 4.61 -6.39 -5.27
CA LYS A 102 5.89 -6.74 -4.61
C LYS A 102 5.70 -6.78 -3.10
N CYS A 103 6.32 -7.75 -2.44
CA CYS A 103 6.27 -7.84 -0.98
C CYS A 103 6.80 -6.54 -0.35
N TYR A 104 6.06 -5.95 0.57
CA TYR A 104 6.40 -4.65 1.16
C TYR A 104 7.75 -4.66 1.87
N SER A 105 8.18 -5.80 2.43
CA SER A 105 9.51 -5.93 3.03
C SER A 105 10.64 -5.63 2.03
N SER A 106 10.44 -5.89 0.73
CA SER A 106 11.40 -5.51 -0.31
C SER A 106 11.54 -4.00 -0.47
N LEU A 107 10.45 -3.24 -0.27
CA LEU A 107 10.46 -1.78 -0.27
C LEU A 107 11.21 -1.22 0.94
N LEU A 108 11.37 -1.97 2.03
CA LEU A 108 12.10 -1.53 3.23
C LEU A 108 13.62 -1.74 3.12
N LYS A 109 14.10 -2.53 2.15
CA LYS A 109 15.52 -2.80 1.97
C LYS A 109 16.26 -1.58 1.40
N MET A 110 17.45 -1.29 1.92
CA MET A 110 18.34 -0.25 1.42
C MET A 110 19.37 -0.89 0.47
N PRO A 111 19.54 -0.39 -0.76
CA PRO A 111 20.39 -1.05 -1.76
C PRO A 111 21.90 -0.83 -1.54
N SER A 112 22.31 0.21 -0.81
CA SER A 112 23.72 0.56 -0.61
C SER A 112 23.94 1.39 0.67
N GLU A 113 25.18 1.49 1.14
CA GLU A 113 25.54 2.33 2.30
C GLU A 113 25.29 3.82 1.98
N ARG A 114 25.63 4.28 0.77
CA ARG A 114 25.29 5.65 0.30
C ARG A 114 23.79 5.95 0.43
N PHE A 115 22.93 4.97 0.16
CA PHE A 115 21.48 5.13 0.35
C PHE A 115 21.11 5.29 1.82
N LYS A 116 21.70 4.46 2.68
CA LYS A 116 21.48 4.46 4.12
C LYS A 116 21.95 5.77 4.77
N ASP A 117 23.12 6.27 4.39
CA ASP A 117 23.66 7.56 4.88
C ASP A 117 22.73 8.71 4.52
N ASN A 118 22.26 8.76 3.27
CA ASN A 118 21.31 9.78 2.83
C ASN A 118 19.96 9.64 3.53
N LEU A 119 19.48 8.42 3.76
CA LEU A 119 18.25 8.19 4.53
C LEU A 119 18.39 8.73 5.96
N GLN A 120 19.52 8.45 6.61
CA GLN A 120 19.79 8.93 7.96
C GLN A 120 19.85 10.46 8.01
N LYS A 121 20.52 11.11 7.05
CA LYS A 121 20.55 12.59 6.95
C LYS A 121 19.15 13.19 6.80
N ILE A 122 18.29 12.58 5.97
CA ILE A 122 16.95 13.13 5.66
C ILE A 122 15.92 12.84 6.76
N THR A 123 16.03 11.69 7.42
CA THR A 123 14.95 11.18 8.29
C THR A 123 15.36 10.94 9.74
N ASN A 124 16.65 11.03 10.04
CA ASN A 124 17.26 10.61 11.31
C ASN A 124 16.99 9.13 11.65
N LYS A 125 16.84 8.27 10.62
CA LYS A 125 16.60 6.83 10.77
C LYS A 125 17.70 6.02 10.12
N GLN A 126 18.15 4.97 10.80
CA GLN A 126 19.16 4.05 10.28
C GLN A 126 18.57 2.99 9.32
N CYS A 127 17.31 2.60 9.52
CA CYS A 127 16.62 1.57 8.75
C CYS A 127 15.13 1.90 8.65
N LEU A 128 14.47 1.49 7.56
CA LEU A 128 13.00 1.51 7.48
C LEU A 128 12.36 0.23 8.04
N CYS A 129 13.10 -0.88 8.08
CA CYS A 129 12.56 -2.17 8.53
C CYS A 129 12.31 -2.23 10.04
N CYS A 130 13.22 -1.72 10.86
CA CYS A 130 13.15 -1.85 12.33
C CYS A 130 12.06 -0.96 12.95
N GLN A 131 11.57 0.02 12.20
CA GLN A 131 10.50 0.94 12.63
C GLN A 131 9.18 0.68 11.90
N SER A 132 9.14 -0.33 11.03
CA SER A 132 7.93 -0.68 10.32
C SER A 132 6.97 -1.44 11.24
N PHE A 133 5.67 -1.21 11.09
CA PHE A 133 4.63 -1.97 11.78
C PHE A 133 4.65 -3.48 11.44
N ILE A 134 5.26 -3.89 10.33
CA ILE A 134 5.42 -5.31 10.00
C ILE A 134 6.60 -5.97 10.72
N CYS A 135 7.42 -5.19 11.41
CA CYS A 135 8.42 -5.73 12.32
C CYS A 135 7.72 -6.34 13.53
N LYS A 136 8.13 -7.56 13.93
CA LYS A 136 7.51 -8.33 15.02
C LYS A 136 7.32 -7.52 16.31
N PHE A 137 8.27 -6.64 16.65
CA PHE A 137 8.24 -5.85 17.88
C PHE A 137 7.32 -4.63 17.82
N ASN A 138 6.94 -4.19 16.60
CA ASN A 138 6.08 -3.03 16.39
C ASN A 138 4.64 -3.41 16.00
N TRP A 139 4.42 -4.67 15.64
CA TRP A 139 3.07 -5.16 15.37
C TRP A 139 2.28 -5.24 16.66
N GLY A 140 1.03 -4.79 16.59
CA GLY A 140 0.04 -5.03 17.61
C GLY A 140 -1.36 -5.00 17.01
N PRO A 141 -2.37 -5.56 17.70
CA PRO A 141 -3.72 -5.62 17.18
C PRO A 141 -4.37 -4.24 17.00
N ALA A 142 -3.78 -3.16 17.53
CA ALA A 142 -4.21 -1.80 17.26
C ALA A 142 -3.83 -1.31 15.85
N VAL A 143 -2.83 -1.91 15.19
CA VAL A 143 -2.39 -1.53 13.85
C VAL A 143 -3.44 -1.98 12.81
N THR A 144 -3.92 -1.05 11.99
CA THR A 144 -4.90 -1.30 10.93
C THR A 144 -4.26 -1.27 9.54
N MET A 145 -4.93 -1.84 8.54
CA MET A 145 -4.55 -1.73 7.13
C MET A 145 -4.36 -0.27 6.68
N ASN A 146 -5.21 0.65 7.15
CA ASN A 146 -5.07 2.08 6.83
C ASN A 146 -3.78 2.70 7.42
N ILE A 147 -3.39 2.30 8.63
CA ILE A 147 -2.11 2.70 9.23
C ILE A 147 -0.94 2.17 8.39
N ILE A 148 -1.01 0.92 7.94
CA ILE A 148 0.01 0.29 7.09
C ILE A 148 0.14 1.02 5.74
N ILE A 149 -0.96 1.35 5.08
CA ILE A 149 -0.92 2.11 3.81
C ILE A 149 -0.22 3.46 4.03
N SER A 150 -0.57 4.16 5.11
CA SER A 150 0.04 5.45 5.45
C SER A 150 1.55 5.32 5.70
N GLU A 151 1.99 4.21 6.31
CA GLU A 151 3.41 3.90 6.46
C GLU A 151 4.10 3.63 5.10
N ILE A 152 3.47 2.87 4.21
CA ILE A 152 3.99 2.59 2.86
C ILE A 152 4.21 3.89 2.11
N ASP A 153 3.22 4.79 2.12
CA ASP A 153 3.28 6.07 1.43
C ASP A 153 4.39 6.96 1.98
N ARG A 154 4.53 7.00 3.32
CA ARG A 154 5.63 7.72 4.01
C ARG A 154 7.00 7.15 3.62
N ASN A 155 7.16 5.83 3.67
CA ASN A 155 8.42 5.17 3.34
C ASN A 155 8.79 5.33 1.86
N ARG A 156 7.80 5.31 0.96
CA ARG A 156 7.98 5.62 -0.46
C ARG A 156 8.46 7.06 -0.64
N ASN A 157 7.90 8.02 0.09
CA ASN A 157 8.33 9.41 0.04
C ASN A 157 9.79 9.57 0.50
N TYR A 158 10.17 8.93 1.60
CA TYR A 158 11.56 8.91 2.06
C TYR A 158 12.51 8.36 1.01
N LYS A 159 12.19 7.21 0.41
CA LYS A 159 13.01 6.63 -0.65
C LYS A 159 13.13 7.55 -1.87
N ARG A 160 12.03 8.19 -2.27
CA ARG A 160 12.05 9.15 -3.38
C ARG A 160 13.00 10.31 -3.07
N LYS A 161 12.93 10.90 -1.88
CA LYS A 161 13.84 11.98 -1.46
C LYS A 161 15.30 11.55 -1.50
N VAL A 162 15.63 10.38 -0.95
CA VAL A 162 17.00 9.82 -0.99
C VAL A 162 17.50 9.66 -2.42
N VAL A 163 16.69 9.08 -3.32
CA VAL A 163 17.09 8.92 -4.72
C VAL A 163 17.33 10.27 -5.39
N ILE A 164 16.47 11.25 -5.17
CA ILE A 164 16.64 12.60 -5.72
C ILE A 164 17.94 13.23 -5.21
N THR A 165 18.24 13.14 -3.91
CA THR A 165 19.50 13.66 -3.34
C THR A 165 20.72 13.00 -3.99
N ILE A 166 20.74 11.67 -4.11
CA ILE A 166 21.85 10.95 -4.76
C ILE A 166 22.04 11.41 -6.21
N LEU A 167 20.95 11.58 -6.97
CA LEU A 167 21.01 12.05 -8.35
C LEU A 167 21.53 13.48 -8.46
N ILE A 168 21.12 14.38 -7.55
CA ILE A 168 21.62 15.76 -7.50
C ILE A 168 23.13 15.77 -7.22
N ASP A 169 23.60 14.99 -6.25
CA ASP A 169 25.02 14.88 -5.94
C ASP A 169 25.82 14.43 -7.17
N GLN A 170 25.33 13.41 -7.89
CA GLN A 170 25.96 12.93 -9.12
C GLN A 170 25.99 13.98 -10.25
N ILE A 171 24.94 14.80 -10.36
CA ILE A 171 24.90 15.89 -11.34
C ILE A 171 25.89 16.99 -10.95
N LYS A 172 25.96 17.34 -9.65
CA LYS A 172 26.93 18.31 -9.12
C LYS A 172 28.36 17.89 -9.43
N GLU A 173 28.73 16.67 -9.03
CA GLU A 173 30.06 16.08 -9.27
C GLU A 173 30.47 16.08 -10.76
N LYS A 174 29.50 15.96 -11.68
CA LYS A 174 29.77 15.80 -13.11
C LYS A 174 29.76 17.11 -13.90
N TYR A 175 28.91 18.07 -13.54
CA TYR A 175 28.57 19.20 -14.40
C TYR A 175 28.71 20.57 -13.76
N LEU A 176 28.83 20.66 -12.44
CA LEU A 176 28.79 21.95 -11.75
C LEU A 176 30.12 22.23 -11.07
N ILE A 177 30.54 23.49 -11.14
CA ILE A 177 31.49 24.06 -10.20
C ILE A 177 30.76 24.09 -8.85
N ASP A 178 31.44 23.76 -7.75
CA ASP A 178 30.88 23.55 -6.40
C ASP A 178 30.04 24.73 -5.84
N ASP A 179 30.06 25.87 -6.53
CA ASP A 179 29.50 27.15 -6.09
C ASP A 179 27.97 27.27 -6.28
N ILE A 180 27.30 26.31 -6.93
CA ILE A 180 25.84 26.37 -7.20
C ILE A 180 25.04 25.46 -6.26
N ASP A 181 24.29 26.07 -5.34
CA ASP A 181 23.42 25.35 -4.41
C ASP A 181 22.06 24.94 -5.04
N ILE A 182 22.09 23.93 -5.90
CA ILE A 182 20.88 23.33 -6.50
C ILE A 182 19.89 22.77 -5.47
N VAL A 183 20.37 22.36 -4.30
CA VAL A 183 19.53 21.70 -3.30
C VAL A 183 18.47 22.68 -2.78
N SER A 184 18.83 23.95 -2.59
CA SER A 184 17.91 25.01 -2.18
C SER A 184 16.75 25.28 -3.16
N TYR A 185 16.91 24.96 -4.45
CA TYR A 185 15.89 25.22 -5.47
C TYR A 185 14.91 24.06 -5.70
N LEU A 186 15.20 22.87 -5.13
CA LEU A 186 14.43 21.65 -5.38
C LEU A 186 13.63 21.16 -4.16
N MET A 187 13.85 21.75 -2.98
CA MET A 187 13.20 21.40 -1.71
C MET A 187 12.31 22.52 -1.20
#